data_AF-A0A2N7MZ53-F1
#
_entry.id   AF-A0A2N7MZ53-F1
#
_cell.length_a   1.000
_cell.length_b   1.000
_cell.length_c   1.000
_cell.angle_alpha   90.00
_cell.angle_beta   90.00
_cell.angle_gamma   90.00
#
_symmetry.space_group_name_H-M   'P 1'
#
loop_
_entity.id
_entity.type
_entity.pdbx_description
1 polymer ?
#
loop_
_entity_poly.entity_id
_entity_poly.type
_entity_poly.pdbx_seq_one_letter_code
_entity_poly.pdbx_strand_id
1 'polypeptide(L)'
;MIMSTIGFVATVAFVTPNWNGVFHCDIDLGQSNAGPFVWIEYKLQIQDEECTLRSLGVQTDERIKCKLNRRGPALDVLFESYSNGNLTNIHGVQVYERDAVLVQLRQDQGRIVTQWFTIQPSENTPQISHCFQRTEKR
;
A
#
# COMPACT_ATOMS: atom_id res chain seq x y z
N MET A 1 -53.58 -22.30 -17.93
CA MET A 1 -53.10 -20.91 -17.74
C MET A 1 -51.78 -21.02 -17.00
N ILE A 2 -50.64 -20.89 -17.69
CA ILE A 2 -49.30 -21.12 -17.11
C ILE A 2 -48.73 -19.74 -16.78
N MET A 3 -48.60 -19.45 -15.49
CA MET A 3 -48.11 -18.16 -15.00
C MET A 3 -46.58 -18.22 -14.94
N SER A 4 -45.90 -17.72 -15.97
CA SER A 4 -44.44 -17.59 -15.98
C SER A 4 -44.03 -16.41 -15.11
N THR A 5 -43.40 -16.69 -13.98
CA THR A 5 -42.72 -15.71 -13.14
C THR A 5 -41.37 -15.35 -13.78
N ILE A 6 -41.24 -14.12 -14.26
CA ILE A 6 -39.96 -13.56 -14.72
C ILE A 6 -39.16 -13.20 -13.47
N GLY A 7 -38.12 -13.97 -13.16
CA GLY A 7 -37.16 -13.65 -12.11
C GLY A 7 -36.21 -12.55 -12.58
N PHE A 8 -36.27 -11.38 -11.95
CA PHE A 8 -35.26 -10.33 -12.12
C PHE A 8 -33.98 -10.75 -11.39
N VAL A 9 -32.92 -11.02 -12.14
CA VAL A 9 -31.56 -11.14 -11.59
C VAL A 9 -31.03 -9.72 -11.41
N ALA A 10 -30.98 -9.24 -10.18
CA ALA A 10 -30.34 -7.96 -9.87
C ALA A 10 -28.82 -8.13 -9.97
N THR A 11 -28.22 -7.61 -11.03
CA THR A 11 -26.76 -7.49 -11.15
C THR A 11 -26.26 -6.42 -10.20
N VAL A 12 -25.57 -6.83 -9.14
CA VAL A 12 -24.84 -5.91 -8.25
C VAL A 12 -23.58 -5.46 -8.99
N ALA A 13 -23.55 -4.20 -9.42
CA ALA A 13 -22.35 -3.62 -10.00
C ALA A 13 -21.31 -3.38 -8.89
N PHE A 14 -20.23 -4.17 -8.90
CA PHE A 14 -19.07 -3.90 -8.04
C PHE A 14 -18.32 -2.69 -8.60
N VAL A 15 -18.51 -1.53 -7.98
CA VAL A 15 -17.68 -0.36 -8.26
C VAL A 15 -16.28 -0.66 -7.72
N THR A 16 -15.31 -0.85 -8.61
CA THR A 16 -13.91 -0.96 -8.20
C THR A 16 -13.47 0.38 -7.60
N PRO A 17 -12.88 0.39 -6.40
CA PRO A 17 -12.40 1.63 -5.80
C PRO A 17 -11.44 2.39 -6.70
N ASN A 18 -11.60 3.71 -6.77
CA ASN A 18 -10.59 4.56 -7.41
C ASN A 18 -9.41 4.75 -6.45
N TRP A 19 -8.27 4.17 -6.79
CA TRP A 19 -7.05 4.24 -5.99
C TRP A 19 -6.12 5.41 -6.35
N ASN A 20 -6.39 6.17 -7.42
CA ASN A 20 -5.57 7.33 -7.79
C ASN A 20 -5.55 8.36 -6.68
N GLY A 21 -4.38 8.82 -6.26
CA GLY A 21 -4.20 9.78 -5.18
C GLY A 21 -2.90 9.63 -4.41
N VAL A 22 -2.81 10.36 -3.30
CA VAL A 22 -1.68 10.32 -2.37
C VAL A 22 -2.17 9.76 -1.04
N PHE A 23 -1.41 8.82 -0.49
CA PHE A 23 -1.67 8.17 0.77
C PHE A 23 -0.47 8.32 1.69
N HIS A 24 -0.71 8.67 2.95
CA HIS A 24 0.33 8.77 3.97
C HIS A 24 0.07 7.75 5.08
N CYS A 25 1.16 7.29 5.69
CA CYS A 25 1.18 6.36 6.80
C CYS A 25 2.37 6.71 7.68
N ASP A 26 2.10 7.21 8.88
CA ASP A 26 3.11 7.54 9.88
C ASP A 26 3.06 6.50 10.99
N ILE A 27 4.23 5.97 11.36
CA ILE A 27 4.34 4.95 12.41
C ILE A 27 5.39 5.39 13.42
N ASP A 28 4.96 5.48 14.66
CA ASP A 28 5.85 5.59 15.82
C ASP A 28 6.35 4.19 16.19
N LEU A 29 7.65 3.99 16.12
CA LEU A 29 8.33 2.73 16.45
C LEU A 29 8.83 2.71 17.90
N GLY A 30 8.50 3.74 18.69
CA GLY A 30 8.84 3.87 20.09
C GLY A 30 10.21 4.52 20.32
N GLN A 31 10.73 4.34 21.54
CA GLN A 31 12.04 4.85 21.94
C GLN A 31 13.12 3.83 21.63
N SER A 32 14.26 4.29 21.13
CA SER A 32 15.47 3.46 21.08
C SER A 32 16.08 3.35 22.48
N ASN A 33 16.83 2.27 22.74
CA ASN A 33 17.58 2.08 23.99
C ASN A 33 18.64 3.18 24.26
N ALA A 34 18.85 4.12 23.33
CA ALA A 34 19.90 5.13 23.36
C ALA A 34 19.41 6.59 23.18
N GLY A 35 18.10 6.85 23.15
CA GLY A 35 17.55 8.18 22.84
C GLY A 35 16.51 8.15 21.71
N PRO A 36 16.35 9.24 20.94
CA PRO A 36 15.10 9.82 20.41
C PRO A 36 14.08 8.86 19.78
N PHE A 37 12.83 9.31 19.69
CA PHE A 37 11.71 8.63 19.03
C PHE A 37 12.09 8.14 17.63
N VAL A 38 11.95 6.84 17.40
CA VAL A 38 12.15 6.23 16.09
C VAL A 38 10.82 6.25 15.38
N TRP A 39 10.79 6.83 14.18
CA TRP A 39 9.58 6.93 13.37
C TRP A 39 9.89 6.56 11.93
N ILE A 40 8.83 6.21 11.21
CA ILE A 40 8.87 5.97 9.77
C ILE A 40 7.61 6.53 9.12
N GLU A 41 7.81 7.31 8.06
CA GLU A 41 6.77 7.87 7.20
C GLU A 41 6.78 7.12 5.87
N TYR A 42 5.60 6.70 5.44
CA TYR A 42 5.38 6.22 4.09
C TYR A 42 4.51 7.18 3.31
N LYS A 43 4.92 7.47 2.08
CA LYS A 43 4.12 8.20 1.10
C LYS A 43 3.95 7.35 -0.15
N LEU A 44 2.72 6.91 -0.39
CA LEU A 44 2.33 6.19 -1.60
C LEU A 44 1.59 7.15 -2.53
N GLN A 45 2.10 7.30 -3.75
CA GLN A 45 1.45 8.07 -4.81
C GLN A 45 1.03 7.10 -5.91
N ILE A 46 -0.25 7.13 -6.27
CA ILE A 46 -0.83 6.28 -7.31
C ILE A 46 -1.42 7.18 -8.40
N GLN A 47 -1.00 6.93 -9.64
CA GLN A 47 -1.55 7.56 -10.83
C GLN A 47 -1.73 6.49 -11.91
N ASP A 48 -2.98 6.12 -12.15
CA ASP A 48 -3.41 5.10 -13.10
C ASP A 48 -2.84 3.70 -12.77
N GLU A 49 -1.85 3.23 -13.52
CA GLU A 49 -1.16 1.95 -13.26
C GLU A 49 0.24 2.15 -12.65
N GLU A 50 0.69 3.40 -12.57
CA GLU A 50 1.99 3.75 -12.02
C GLU A 50 1.86 4.11 -10.54
N CYS A 51 2.88 3.76 -9.76
CA CYS A 51 3.01 4.27 -8.41
C CYS A 51 4.45 4.50 -7.97
N THR A 52 4.59 5.39 -6.99
CA THR A 52 5.83 5.57 -6.25
C THR A 52 5.56 5.42 -4.76
N LEU A 53 6.40 4.67 -4.08
CA LEU A 53 6.39 4.54 -2.63
C LEU A 53 7.69 5.13 -2.07
N ARG A 54 7.57 6.11 -1.17
CA ARG A 54 8.69 6.62 -0.41
C ARG A 54 8.59 6.13 1.03
N SER A 55 9.70 5.68 1.59
CA SER A 55 9.88 5.40 3.01
C SER A 55 10.93 6.35 3.57
N LEU A 56 10.59 7.11 4.60
CA LEU A 56 11.47 8.07 5.27
C LEU A 56 11.55 7.75 6.76
N GLY A 57 12.73 7.72 7.34
CA GLY A 57 12.95 7.51 8.77
C GLY A 57 14.38 7.87 9.19
N VAL A 58 14.75 7.57 10.44
CA VAL A 58 16.03 7.99 11.06
C VAL A 58 17.28 7.52 10.29
N GLN A 59 17.19 6.43 9.52
CA GLN A 59 18.26 5.92 8.66
C GLN A 59 17.76 5.44 7.28
N THR A 60 16.53 5.82 6.91
CA THR A 60 15.86 5.31 5.72
C THR A 60 15.39 6.50 4.89
N ASP A 61 15.79 6.56 3.61
CA ASP A 61 15.13 7.41 2.60
C ASP A 61 15.08 6.62 1.30
N GLU A 62 14.18 5.64 1.27
CA GLU A 62 13.99 4.78 0.11
C GLU A 62 12.89 5.33 -0.79
N ARG A 63 13.16 5.33 -2.09
CA ARG A 63 12.18 5.67 -3.13
C ARG A 63 12.06 4.48 -4.07
N ILE A 64 10.86 3.92 -4.14
CA ILE A 64 10.52 2.72 -4.90
C ILE A 64 9.57 3.12 -6.02
N LYS A 65 9.86 2.66 -7.24
CA LYS A 65 8.87 2.54 -8.32
C LYS A 65 8.11 1.25 -8.11
N CYS A 66 6.80 1.31 -8.20
CA CYS A 66 5.94 0.17 -7.95
C CYS A 66 4.92 -0.04 -9.05
N LYS A 67 4.45 -1.29 -9.15
CA LYS A 67 3.31 -1.70 -9.97
C LYS A 67 2.09 -1.91 -9.10
N LEU A 68 0.94 -1.87 -9.73
CA LEU A 68 -0.35 -2.07 -9.08
C LEU A 68 -1.03 -3.32 -9.62
N ASN A 69 -1.52 -4.17 -8.73
CA ASN A 69 -2.40 -5.28 -9.09
C ASN A 69 -3.77 -5.11 -8.41
N ARG A 70 -4.80 -4.82 -9.20
CA ARG A 70 -6.16 -4.56 -8.70
C ARG A 70 -6.92 -5.88 -8.58
N ARG A 71 -7.43 -6.19 -7.37
CA ARG A 71 -8.19 -7.41 -7.07
C ARG A 71 -9.50 -7.05 -6.36
N GLY A 72 -10.50 -6.66 -7.13
CA GLY A 72 -11.81 -6.23 -6.59
C GLY A 72 -11.67 -5.01 -5.66
N PRO A 73 -12.00 -5.11 -4.36
CA PRO A 73 -11.83 -4.03 -3.40
C PRO A 73 -10.40 -3.87 -2.87
N ALA A 74 -9.48 -4.75 -3.28
CA ALA A 74 -8.09 -4.75 -2.86
C ALA A 74 -7.14 -4.26 -3.98
N LEU A 75 -6.00 -3.74 -3.56
CA LEU A 75 -4.91 -3.25 -4.38
C LEU A 75 -3.60 -3.76 -3.80
N ASP A 76 -2.87 -4.59 -4.53
CA ASP A 76 -1.49 -4.90 -4.17
C ASP A 76 -0.56 -3.84 -4.75
N VAL A 77 0.39 -3.40 -3.94
CA VAL A 77 1.51 -2.55 -4.34
C VAL A 77 2.74 -3.44 -4.42
N LEU A 78 3.27 -3.61 -5.64
CA LEU A 78 4.36 -4.54 -5.92
C LEU A 78 5.66 -3.79 -6.19
N PHE A 79 6.78 -4.34 -5.73
CA PHE A 79 8.09 -3.79 -6.02
C PHE A 79 8.43 -3.94 -7.51
N GLU A 80 8.80 -2.85 -8.17
CA GLU A 80 9.34 -2.90 -9.53
C GLU A 80 10.85 -2.65 -9.53
N SER A 81 11.27 -1.54 -8.92
CA SER A 81 12.67 -1.12 -8.79
C SER A 81 12.79 0.01 -7.76
N TYR A 82 14.02 0.32 -7.35
CA TYR A 82 14.31 1.60 -6.72
C TYR A 82 14.23 2.74 -7.75
N SER A 83 14.17 4.00 -7.29
CA SER A 83 14.03 5.18 -8.14
C SER A 83 15.09 5.32 -9.25
N ASN A 84 16.27 4.73 -9.04
CA ASN A 84 17.37 4.65 -10.01
C ASN A 84 17.19 3.55 -11.08
N GLY A 85 16.10 2.76 -11.02
CA GLY A 85 15.82 1.65 -11.94
C GLY A 85 16.47 0.31 -11.55
N ASN A 86 17.28 0.26 -10.49
CA ASN A 86 17.95 -0.95 -10.04
C ASN A 86 17.08 -1.77 -9.07
N LEU A 87 17.38 -3.06 -8.95
CA LEU A 87 16.79 -3.94 -7.93
C LEU A 87 17.55 -3.87 -6.59
N THR A 88 18.72 -3.24 -6.56
CA THR A 88 19.51 -2.99 -5.35
C THR A 88 19.34 -1.55 -4.89
N ASN A 89 19.29 -1.34 -3.58
CA ASN A 89 19.26 0.00 -2.98
C ASN A 89 20.60 0.74 -3.18
N ILE A 90 20.71 1.96 -2.65
CA ILE A 90 21.92 2.78 -2.75
C ILE A 90 23.16 2.14 -2.10
N HIS A 91 22.97 1.12 -1.26
CA HIS A 91 24.03 0.37 -0.60
C HIS A 91 24.39 -0.93 -1.35
N GLY A 92 23.80 -1.18 -2.52
CA GLY A 92 24.05 -2.38 -3.32
C GLY A 92 23.35 -3.64 -2.79
N VAL A 93 22.40 -3.50 -1.87
CA VAL A 93 21.65 -4.62 -1.28
C VAL A 93 20.32 -4.79 -1.98
N GLN A 94 19.99 -6.02 -2.38
CA GLN A 94 18.67 -6.37 -2.88
C GLN A 94 17.77 -6.75 -1.70
N VAL A 95 16.98 -5.79 -1.22
CA VAL A 95 16.04 -6.01 -0.11
C VAL A 95 14.75 -6.68 -0.59
N TYR A 96 14.32 -6.36 -1.82
CA TYR A 96 13.08 -6.85 -2.41
C TYR A 96 13.35 -7.58 -3.71
N GLU A 97 12.59 -8.64 -3.95
CA GLU A 97 12.51 -9.26 -5.27
C GLU A 97 11.55 -8.48 -6.18
N ARG A 98 11.79 -8.55 -7.49
CA ARG A 98 10.85 -8.00 -8.47
C ARG A 98 9.48 -8.65 -8.31
N ASP A 99 8.43 -7.84 -8.39
CA ASP A 99 7.03 -8.22 -8.23
C ASP A 99 6.69 -8.79 -6.83
N ALA A 100 7.57 -8.64 -5.84
CA ALA A 100 7.23 -8.90 -4.44
C ALA A 100 6.12 -7.95 -3.98
N VAL A 101 5.11 -8.47 -3.29
CA VAL A 101 4.06 -7.65 -2.68
C VAL A 101 4.67 -6.90 -1.50
N LEU A 102 4.75 -5.58 -1.60
CA LEU A 102 5.21 -4.71 -0.52
C LEU A 102 4.12 -4.61 0.54
N VAL A 103 2.94 -4.16 0.10
CA VAL A 103 1.77 -3.92 0.93
C VAL A 103 0.51 -4.14 0.11
N GLN A 104 -0.57 -4.58 0.75
CA GLN A 104 -1.91 -4.59 0.19
C GLN A 104 -2.77 -3.54 0.88
N LEU A 105 -3.53 -2.79 0.09
CA LEU A 105 -4.58 -1.90 0.55
C LEU A 105 -5.94 -2.50 0.22
N ARG A 106 -6.89 -2.44 1.14
CA ARG A 106 -8.27 -2.88 0.89
C ARG A 106 -9.24 -1.83 1.42
N GLN A 107 -10.27 -1.50 0.65
CA GLN A 107 -11.38 -0.72 1.18
C GLN A 107 -12.31 -1.61 1.98
N ASP A 108 -12.56 -1.22 3.22
CA ASP A 108 -13.51 -1.89 4.12
C ASP A 108 -14.32 -0.82 4.86
N GLN A 109 -15.64 -0.81 4.64
CA GLN A 109 -16.59 0.13 5.27
C GLN A 109 -16.15 1.61 5.19
N GLY A 110 -15.59 2.03 4.04
CA GLY A 110 -15.14 3.41 3.83
C GLY A 110 -13.77 3.75 4.45
N ARG A 111 -13.09 2.78 5.07
CA ARG A 111 -11.72 2.92 5.59
C ARG A 111 -10.76 2.07 4.77
N ILE A 112 -9.50 2.48 4.76
CA ILE A 112 -8.42 1.68 4.17
C ILE A 112 -7.86 0.77 5.26
N VAL A 113 -7.83 -0.52 4.95
CA VAL A 113 -7.11 -1.55 5.70
C VAL A 113 -5.78 -1.75 4.99
N THR A 114 -4.69 -1.71 5.75
CA THR A 114 -3.33 -1.97 5.32
C THR A 114 -2.95 -3.37 5.77
N GLN A 115 -2.53 -4.22 4.84
CA GLN A 115 -1.86 -5.48 5.15
C GLN A 115 -0.41 -5.39 4.68
N TRP A 116 0.50 -5.42 5.64
CA TRP A 116 1.94 -5.41 5.38
C TRP A 116 2.39 -6.77 4.85
N PHE A 117 3.39 -6.77 3.97
CA PHE A 117 4.03 -7.98 3.46
C PHE A 117 5.55 -7.80 3.53
N THR A 118 6.22 -7.57 2.40
CA THR A 118 7.68 -7.47 2.37
C THR A 118 8.21 -6.13 2.86
N ILE A 119 7.44 -5.03 2.72
CA ILE A 119 7.77 -3.76 3.38
C ILE A 119 7.21 -3.83 4.81
N GLN A 120 8.06 -4.16 5.78
CA GLN A 120 7.65 -4.26 7.18
C GLN A 120 8.33 -3.14 7.99
N PRO A 121 7.56 -2.22 8.61
CA PRO A 121 8.13 -1.09 9.34
C PRO A 121 8.99 -1.48 10.55
N SER A 122 8.60 -2.56 11.24
CA SER A 122 9.34 -3.19 12.32
C SER A 122 8.79 -4.60 12.59
N GLU A 123 9.57 -5.43 13.28
CA GLU A 123 9.15 -6.77 13.71
C GLU A 123 7.87 -6.74 14.59
N ASN A 124 7.65 -5.64 15.29
CA ASN A 124 6.49 -5.44 16.18
C ASN A 124 5.27 -4.83 15.47
N THR A 125 5.38 -4.49 14.18
CA THR A 125 4.25 -3.94 13.43
C THR A 125 3.21 -5.03 13.19
N PRO A 126 1.95 -4.84 13.60
CA PRO A 126 0.89 -5.79 13.29
C PRO A 126 0.78 -6.01 11.78
N GLN A 127 0.64 -7.26 11.34
CA GLN A 127 0.51 -7.60 9.91
C GLN A 127 -0.63 -6.82 9.24
N ILE A 128 -1.71 -6.54 9.97
CA ILE A 128 -2.87 -5.79 9.50
C ILE A 128 -3.03 -4.53 10.36
N SER A 129 -3.19 -3.38 9.73
CA SER A 129 -3.39 -2.08 10.39
C SER A 129 -4.32 -1.15 9.58
N HIS A 130 -4.51 0.07 10.05
CA HIS A 130 -5.20 1.15 9.34
C HIS A 130 -4.25 2.32 9.05
N CYS A 131 -3.07 2.03 8.52
CA CYS A 131 -2.02 3.04 8.43
C CYS A 131 -2.20 3.98 7.25
N PHE A 132 -2.26 3.46 6.01
CA PHE A 132 -2.40 4.31 4.83
C PHE A 132 -3.77 4.99 4.82
N GLN A 133 -3.75 6.31 4.91
CA GLN A 133 -4.92 7.16 4.77
C GLN A 133 -4.75 8.04 3.54
N ARG A 134 -5.84 8.24 2.79
CA ARG A 134 -5.83 9.17 1.66
C ARG A 134 -5.71 10.59 2.19
N THR A 135 -4.76 11.34 1.66
CA THR A 135 -4.70 12.78 1.92
C THR A 135 -5.61 13.46 0.92
N GLU A 136 -6.74 13.98 1.37
CA GLU A 136 -7.56 14.85 0.54
C GLU A 136 -6.72 16.09 0.19
N LYS A 137 -6.58 16.38 -1.11
CA LYS A 137 -6.32 17.77 -1.50
C LYS A 137 -7.56 18.54 -1.07
N ARG A 138 -7.45 19.25 0.04
CA ARG A 138 -8.31 20.40 0.33
C ARG A 138 -8.07 21.48 -0.72
#